data_AF-A0A846HHQ8-F1
#
_entry.id   AF-A0A846HHQ8-F1
#
_cell.length_a   1.000
_cell.length_b   1.000
_cell.length_c   1.000
_cell.angle_alpha   90.00
_cell.angle_beta   90.00
_cell.angle_gamma   90.00
#
_symmetry.space_group_name_H-M   'P 1'
#
loop_
_entity.id
_entity.type
_entity.pdbx_description
1 polymer ?
#
loop_
_entity_poly.entity_id
_entity_poly.type
_entity_poly.pdbx_seq_one_letter_code
_entity_poly.pdbx_strand_id
1 'polypeptide(L)'
;MSRRKRSSRILEKAEFRVAGLKAIDPKINFDDTCNLQNLTQLIEQFHNMLDNYNAAIAMIDSSKKKLDEMEKTLSQVSDKMLMGVGFKYGKNSNEYELAGGVRDSDRIRKSRLTRLKSNTDKTSDENAITTLVPLRGSLSE
;
A
#
# COMPACT_ATOMS: atom_id res chain seq x y z
N MET A 1 -1.97 -7.42 4.49
CA MET A 1 -1.78 -8.90 4.47
C MET A 1 -0.54 -9.23 5.28
N SER A 2 -0.58 -10.29 6.09
CA SER A 2 0.59 -10.77 6.83
C SER A 2 1.65 -11.28 5.85
N ARG A 3 2.91 -10.95 6.10
CA ARG A 3 4.04 -11.46 5.34
C ARG A 3 4.14 -12.97 5.50
N ARG A 4 4.51 -13.66 4.41
CA ARG A 4 4.65 -15.12 4.41
C ARG A 4 5.92 -15.51 5.18
N LYS A 5 5.77 -16.42 6.15
CA LYS A 5 6.90 -17.06 6.83
C LYS A 5 7.71 -17.92 5.85
N ARG A 6 9.02 -18.03 6.09
CA ARG A 6 9.93 -18.85 5.27
C ARG A 6 9.93 -20.29 5.76
N SER A 7 9.86 -21.22 4.82
CA SER A 7 10.10 -22.66 5.01
C SER A 7 11.21 -23.12 4.07
N SER A 8 12.00 -24.12 4.46
CA SER A 8 13.12 -24.63 3.67
C SER A 8 12.99 -26.13 3.42
N ARG A 9 12.87 -26.52 2.15
CA ARG A 9 12.91 -27.95 1.74
C ARG A 9 14.28 -28.59 1.94
N ILE A 10 15.34 -27.78 1.99
CA ILE A 10 16.71 -28.27 2.17
C ILE A 10 16.89 -28.78 3.61
N LEU A 11 16.26 -28.09 4.58
CA LEU A 11 16.30 -28.46 6.00
C LEU A 11 15.64 -29.83 6.21
N GLU A 12 14.43 -30.00 5.69
CA GLU A 12 13.69 -31.26 5.72
C GLU A 12 14.51 -32.42 5.11
N LYS A 13 15.14 -32.19 3.95
CA LYS A 13 16.03 -33.19 3.34
C LYS A 13 17.25 -33.52 4.21
N ALA A 14 17.83 -32.53 4.89
CA ALA A 14 18.98 -32.73 5.75
C ALA A 14 18.62 -33.55 6.99
N GLU A 15 17.44 -33.31 7.59
CA GLU A 15 16.91 -34.10 8.71
C GLU A 15 16.67 -35.56 8.32
N PHE A 16 16.05 -35.81 7.16
CA PHE A 16 15.86 -37.16 6.65
C PHE A 16 17.19 -37.89 6.44
N ARG A 17 18.21 -37.20 5.94
CA ARG A 17 19.56 -37.77 5.78
C ARG A 17 20.20 -38.08 7.14
N VAL A 18 20.09 -37.20 8.12
CA VAL A 18 20.58 -37.45 9.48
C VAL A 18 19.90 -38.68 10.09
N ALA A 19 18.58 -38.82 9.93
CA ALA A 19 17.86 -39.99 10.42
C ALA A 19 18.34 -41.28 9.74
N GLY A 20 18.54 -41.26 8.42
CA GLY A 20 19.08 -42.39 7.68
C GLY A 20 20.52 -42.75 8.09
N LEU A 21 21.40 -41.75 8.24
CA LEU A 21 22.79 -41.97 8.66
C LEU A 21 22.86 -42.54 10.09
N LYS A 22 22.04 -42.02 11.02
CA LYS A 22 21.92 -42.55 12.39
C LYS A 22 21.49 -44.01 12.42
N ALA A 23 20.62 -44.43 11.50
CA ALA A 23 20.15 -45.81 11.41
C ALA A 23 21.23 -46.77 10.86
N ILE A 24 22.15 -46.27 10.03
CA ILE A 24 23.26 -47.06 9.49
C ILE A 24 24.35 -47.22 10.54
N ASP A 25 24.88 -46.11 11.03
CA ASP A 25 25.87 -46.09 12.11
C ASP A 25 25.79 -44.74 12.87
N PRO A 26 25.44 -44.75 14.17
CA PRO A 26 25.34 -43.56 15.00
C PRO A 26 26.63 -42.75 15.16
N LYS A 27 27.80 -43.30 14.81
CA LYS A 27 29.11 -42.64 14.95
C LYS A 27 29.82 -42.43 13.61
N ILE A 28 29.05 -42.33 12.51
CA ILE A 28 29.59 -42.02 11.18
C ILE A 28 30.44 -40.75 11.20
N ASN A 29 31.71 -40.93 10.88
CA ASN A 29 32.72 -39.90 10.70
C ASN A 29 33.48 -40.19 9.41
N PHE A 30 33.36 -39.31 8.41
CA PHE A 30 34.13 -39.42 7.16
C PHE A 30 35.36 -38.51 7.17
N ASP A 31 35.28 -37.38 7.89
CA ASP A 31 36.34 -36.39 8.03
C ASP A 31 36.00 -35.42 9.20
N ASP A 32 36.90 -34.48 9.52
CA ASP A 32 36.72 -33.43 10.53
C ASP A 32 35.49 -32.54 10.26
N THR A 33 35.14 -32.34 8.98
CA THR A 33 33.98 -31.53 8.58
C THR A 33 32.76 -32.37 8.18
N CYS A 34 32.98 -33.53 7.57
CA CYS A 34 31.94 -34.43 7.06
C CYS A 34 31.63 -35.54 8.08
N ASN A 35 31.03 -35.16 9.20
CA ASN A 35 30.56 -36.09 10.21
C ASN A 35 29.12 -35.80 10.63
N LEU A 36 28.50 -36.80 11.26
CA LEU A 36 27.11 -36.72 11.67
C LEU A 36 26.86 -35.60 12.67
N GLN A 37 27.81 -35.33 13.57
CA GLN A 37 27.71 -34.31 14.60
C GLN A 37 27.67 -32.89 14.00
N ASN A 38 28.58 -32.57 13.09
CA ASN A 38 28.60 -31.30 12.38
C ASN A 38 27.32 -31.08 11.57
N LEU A 39 26.83 -32.12 10.90
CA LEU A 39 25.58 -32.03 10.15
C LEU A 39 24.39 -31.71 11.07
N THR A 40 24.30 -32.37 12.24
CA THR A 40 23.26 -32.06 13.23
C THR A 40 23.39 -30.64 13.79
N GLN A 41 24.60 -30.17 14.09
CA GLN A 41 24.82 -28.81 14.57
C GLN A 41 24.44 -27.77 13.52
N LEU A 42 24.78 -27.99 12.25
CA LEU A 42 24.39 -27.11 11.15
C LEU A 42 22.86 -27.06 10.96
N ILE A 43 22.17 -28.18 11.11
CA ILE A 43 20.69 -28.24 11.07
C ILE A 43 20.10 -27.40 12.21
N GLU A 44 20.59 -27.57 13.44
CA GLU A 44 20.12 -26.80 14.60
C GLU A 44 20.38 -25.30 14.46
N GLN A 45 21.58 -24.92 13.99
CA GLN A 45 21.90 -23.52 13.69
C GLN A 45 20.96 -22.94 12.63
N PHE A 46 20.69 -23.69 11.57
CA PHE A 46 19.78 -23.25 10.51
C PHE A 46 18.34 -23.11 11.00
N HIS A 47 17.86 -24.04 11.84
CA HIS A 47 16.55 -23.93 12.51
C HIS A 47 16.43 -22.66 13.32
N ASN A 48 17.38 -22.40 14.21
CA ASN A 48 17.39 -21.20 15.03
C ASN A 48 17.38 -19.92 14.19
N MET A 49 18.16 -19.88 13.09
CA MET A 49 18.14 -18.74 12.17
C MET A 49 16.78 -18.56 11.48
N LEU A 50 16.14 -19.66 11.05
CA LEU A 50 14.85 -19.64 10.38
C LEU A 50 13.73 -19.19 11.34
N ASP A 51 13.75 -19.65 12.58
CA ASP A 51 12.80 -19.27 13.61
C ASP A 51 12.96 -17.81 14.00
N ASN A 52 14.19 -17.33 14.21
CA ASN A 52 14.46 -15.92 14.48
C ASN A 52 13.98 -15.02 13.33
N TYR A 53 14.21 -15.43 12.08
CA TYR A 53 13.72 -14.71 10.90
C TYR A 53 12.19 -14.66 10.86
N ASN A 54 11.52 -15.78 11.11
CA ASN A 54 10.05 -15.85 11.12
C ASN A 54 9.44 -15.07 12.29
N ALA A 55 10.09 -15.05 13.46
CA ALA A 55 9.71 -14.22 14.59
C ALA A 55 9.86 -12.72 14.26
N ALA A 56 10.95 -12.32 13.60
CA ALA A 56 11.14 -10.96 13.13
C ALA A 56 10.04 -10.53 12.14
N ILE A 57 9.65 -11.38 11.19
CA ILE A 57 8.52 -11.10 10.30
C ILE A 57 7.23 -10.83 11.10
N ALA A 58 6.93 -11.67 12.09
CA ALA A 58 5.74 -11.51 12.93
C ALA A 58 5.78 -10.21 13.72
N MET A 59 6.95 -9.83 14.26
CA MET A 59 7.13 -8.55 14.96
C MET A 59 6.88 -7.37 14.03
N ILE A 60 7.46 -7.35 12.83
CA ILE A 60 7.27 -6.21 11.91
C ILE A 60 5.81 -6.12 11.47
N ASP A 61 5.13 -7.25 11.25
CA ASP A 61 3.69 -7.24 10.95
C ASP A 61 2.85 -6.70 12.10
N SER A 62 3.21 -7.03 13.34
CA SER A 62 2.54 -6.46 14.52
C SER A 62 2.75 -4.95 14.63
N SER A 63 3.97 -4.47 14.39
CA SER A 63 4.29 -3.04 14.40
C SER A 63 3.57 -2.29 13.29
N LYS A 64 3.47 -2.89 12.10
CA LYS A 64 2.71 -2.30 10.99
C LYS A 64 1.23 -2.11 11.35
N LYS A 65 0.59 -3.14 11.92
CA LYS A 65 -0.82 -3.03 12.35
C LYS A 65 -1.03 -1.88 13.35
N LYS A 66 -0.14 -1.76 14.34
CA LYS A 66 -0.21 -0.66 15.32
C LYS A 66 -0.08 0.71 14.67
N LEU A 67 0.78 0.84 13.66
CA LEU A 67 0.95 2.08 12.90
C LEU A 67 -0.29 2.40 12.08
N ASP A 68 -0.84 1.42 11.37
CA ASP A 68 -2.09 1.56 10.59
C ASP A 68 -3.27 1.97 11.51
N GLU A 69 -3.36 1.38 12.71
CA GLU A 69 -4.36 1.73 13.72
C GLU A 69 -4.17 3.16 14.23
N MET A 70 -2.93 3.54 14.57
CA MET A 70 -2.62 4.90 15.03
C MET A 70 -2.93 5.93 13.95
N GLU A 71 -2.55 5.68 12.69
CA GLU A 71 -2.86 6.55 11.55
C GLU A 71 -4.36 6.75 11.38
N LYS A 72 -5.15 5.67 11.52
CA LYS A 72 -6.60 5.75 11.50
C LYS A 72 -7.14 6.61 12.64
N THR A 73 -6.63 6.44 13.86
CA THR A 73 -7.07 7.26 15.01
C THR A 73 -6.70 8.73 14.83
N LEU A 74 -5.51 9.03 14.32
CA LEU A 74 -5.06 10.38 14.05
C LEU A 74 -5.92 11.05 12.99
N SER A 75 -6.19 10.35 11.88
CA SER A 75 -7.11 10.84 10.84
C SER A 75 -8.50 11.15 11.41
N GLN A 76 -9.07 10.25 12.22
CA GLN A 76 -10.37 10.49 12.85
C GLN A 76 -10.39 11.69 13.79
N VAL A 77 -9.34 11.90 14.58
CA VAL A 77 -9.24 13.05 15.49
C VAL A 77 -9.06 14.34 14.69
N SER A 78 -8.19 14.34 13.69
CA SER A 78 -7.99 15.50 12.80
C SER A 78 -9.28 15.89 12.08
N ASP A 79 -10.03 14.92 11.56
CA ASP A 79 -11.32 15.17 10.91
C ASP A 79 -12.35 15.76 11.90
N LYS A 80 -12.40 15.23 13.13
CA LYS A 80 -13.26 15.76 14.19
C LYS A 80 -12.88 17.20 14.57
N MET A 81 -11.59 17.51 14.63
CA MET A 81 -11.11 18.87 14.92
C MET A 81 -11.51 19.82 13.80
N LEU A 82 -11.31 19.44 12.54
CA LEU A 82 -11.73 20.24 11.40
C LEU A 82 -13.25 20.47 11.40
N MET A 83 -14.03 19.41 11.65
CA MET A 83 -15.48 19.53 11.82
C MET A 83 -15.86 20.45 12.99
N GLY A 84 -15.13 20.40 14.11
CA GLY A 84 -15.31 21.29 15.25
C GLY A 84 -15.07 22.76 14.91
N VAL A 85 -14.04 23.06 14.11
CA VAL A 85 -13.81 24.41 13.57
C VAL A 85 -14.98 24.84 12.70
N GLY A 86 -15.45 23.97 11.80
CA GLY A 86 -16.62 24.25 10.96
C GLY A 86 -17.92 24.41 11.77
N PHE A 87 -18.05 23.73 12.91
CA PHE A 87 -19.19 23.89 13.82
C PHE A 87 -19.13 25.23 14.58
N LYS A 88 -17.94 25.64 15.03
CA LYS A 88 -17.76 26.85 15.84
C LYS A 88 -17.75 28.15 15.01
N TYR A 89 -17.07 28.15 13.88
CA TYR A 89 -16.87 29.35 13.04
C TYR A 89 -17.70 29.32 11.75
N GLY A 90 -18.24 28.16 11.38
CA GLY A 90 -18.98 27.96 10.14
C GLY A 90 -18.10 27.40 9.02
N LYS A 91 -18.70 26.59 8.14
CA LYS A 91 -17.98 25.93 7.04
C LYS A 91 -17.58 26.85 5.88
N ASN A 92 -18.11 28.07 5.84
CA ASN A 92 -17.74 29.11 4.86
C ASN A 92 -16.78 30.15 5.43
N SER A 93 -16.28 29.96 6.65
CA SER A 93 -15.45 30.94 7.32
C SER A 93 -13.98 30.87 6.86
N ASN A 94 -13.23 31.94 7.12
CA ASN A 94 -11.80 31.98 6.84
C ASN A 94 -11.03 30.98 7.71
N GLU A 95 -11.45 30.81 8.96
CA GLU A 95 -10.85 29.90 9.95
C GLU A 95 -10.98 28.44 9.51
N TYR A 96 -12.09 28.06 8.88
CA TYR A 96 -12.28 26.71 8.35
C TYR A 96 -11.34 26.42 7.17
N GLU A 97 -11.09 27.42 6.31
CA GLU A 97 -10.09 27.30 5.24
C GLU A 97 -8.67 27.23 5.79
N LEU A 98 -8.34 28.09 6.77
CA LEU A 98 -7.03 28.09 7.44
C LEU A 98 -6.74 26.79 8.19
N ALA A 99 -7.78 26.12 8.71
CA ALA A 99 -7.68 24.80 9.32
C ALA A 99 -7.50 23.65 8.29
N GLY A 100 -7.43 23.96 6.99
CA GLY A 100 -7.26 23.00 5.90
C GLY A 100 -8.57 22.47 5.31
N GLY A 101 -9.72 23.03 5.69
CA GLY A 101 -11.01 22.74 5.07
C GLY A 101 -11.21 23.46 3.75
N VAL A 102 -12.12 22.97 2.91
CA VAL A 102 -12.58 23.68 1.71
C VAL A 102 -13.94 24.27 2.01
N ARG A 103 -14.10 25.59 1.81
CA ARG A 103 -15.38 26.29 2.04
C ARG A 103 -16.50 25.68 1.21
N ASP A 104 -17.73 25.69 1.73
CA ASP A 104 -18.89 25.16 0.99
C ASP A 104 -19.18 26.00 -0.28
N SER A 105 -18.86 27.29 -0.28
CA SER A 105 -18.94 28.17 -1.46
C SER A 105 -17.99 27.73 -2.58
N ASP A 106 -16.79 27.28 -2.20
CA ASP A 106 -15.69 27.00 -3.12
C ASP A 106 -15.68 25.50 -3.50
N ARG A 107 -16.40 24.68 -2.73
CA ARG A 107 -16.57 23.25 -2.97
C ARG A 107 -17.44 23.00 -4.21
N ILE A 108 -16.79 22.67 -5.33
CA ILE A 108 -17.51 22.22 -6.53
C ILE A 108 -17.95 20.76 -6.39
N ARG A 109 -19.27 20.52 -6.34
CA ARG A 109 -19.83 19.15 -6.32
C ARG A 109 -19.54 18.43 -7.65
N LYS A 110 -19.25 17.12 -7.57
CA LYS A 110 -18.93 16.28 -8.76
C LYS A 110 -19.98 16.38 -9.88
N SER A 111 -21.27 16.46 -9.56
CA SER A 111 -22.34 16.63 -10.55
C SER A 111 -22.34 17.99 -11.25
N ARG A 112 -21.82 19.03 -10.59
CA ARG A 112 -21.61 20.35 -11.18
C ARG A 112 -20.36 20.33 -12.07
N LEU A 113 -19.30 19.63 -11.65
CA LEU A 113 -18.10 19.43 -12.49
C LEU A 113 -18.42 18.71 -13.79
N THR A 114 -19.23 17.63 -13.75
CA THR A 114 -19.60 16.90 -14.97
C THR A 114 -20.45 17.74 -15.91
N ARG A 115 -21.39 18.54 -15.39
CA ARG A 115 -22.21 19.45 -16.19
C ARG A 115 -21.40 20.61 -16.78
N LEU A 116 -20.45 21.15 -16.01
CA LEU A 116 -19.53 22.18 -16.50
C LEU A 116 -18.67 21.62 -17.64
N LYS A 117 -18.14 20.40 -17.51
CA LYS A 117 -17.40 19.71 -18.57
C LYS A 117 -18.25 19.44 -19.82
N SER A 118 -19.47 18.93 -19.66
CA SER A 118 -20.36 18.71 -20.81
C SER A 118 -20.77 20.01 -21.51
N ASN A 119 -20.86 21.11 -20.76
CA ASN A 119 -21.17 22.42 -21.34
C ASN A 119 -19.95 22.99 -22.09
N THR A 120 -18.72 22.81 -21.58
CA THR A 120 -17.51 23.20 -22.31
C THR A 120 -17.37 22.42 -23.61
N ASP A 121 -17.65 21.11 -23.60
CA ASP A 121 -17.58 20.26 -24.80
C ASP A 121 -18.60 20.71 -25.87
N LYS A 122 -19.84 21.05 -25.46
CA LYS A 122 -20.86 21.61 -26.36
C LYS A 122 -20.50 22.98 -26.93
N THR A 123 -19.89 23.86 -26.13
CA THR A 123 -19.46 25.18 -26.61
C THR A 123 -18.28 25.11 -27.58
N SER A 124 -17.40 24.11 -27.45
CA SER A 124 -16.35 23.86 -28.46
C SER A 124 -16.93 23.33 -29.78
N ASP A 125 -17.99 22.51 -29.72
CA ASP A 125 -18.66 22.00 -30.92
C ASP A 125 -19.46 23.09 -31.66
N GLU A 126 -20.18 23.98 -30.97
CA GLU A 126 -20.91 25.09 -31.60
C GLU A 126 -19.98 26.18 -32.20
N ASN A 127 -18.82 26.43 -31.56
CA ASN A 127 -17.82 27.36 -32.09
C ASN A 127 -17.08 26.80 -33.33
N ALA A 128 -16.97 25.47 -33.45
CA ALA A 128 -16.43 24.82 -34.65
C ALA A 128 -17.39 24.88 -35.85
N ILE A 129 -18.71 24.90 -35.61
CA ILE A 129 -19.73 25.00 -36.67
C ILE A 129 -19.84 26.46 -37.19
N THR A 130 -19.68 27.45 -36.31
CA THR A 130 -19.82 28.88 -36.69
C THR A 130 -18.64 29.41 -37.54
N THR A 131 -17.48 28.74 -37.53
CA THR A 131 -16.29 29.14 -38.31
C THR A 131 -16.27 28.60 -39.75
N LEU A 132 -17.29 27.83 -40.17
CA LEU A 132 -17.41 27.22 -41.50
C LEU A 132 -18.55 27.80 -42.37
N VAL A 133 -18.87 29.09 -42.25
CA VAL A 133 -19.70 29.79 -43.25
C VAL A 133 -18.77 30.53 -44.23
N PRO A 134 -18.60 30.07 -45.49
CA PRO A 134 -17.80 30.80 -46.47
C PRO A 134 -18.58 32.02 -46.98
N LEU A 135 -18.00 33.21 -46.82
CA LEU A 135 -18.35 34.41 -47.57
C LEU A 135 -18.24 34.09 -49.07
N ARG A 136 -19.37 33.93 -49.76
CA ARG A 136 -19.39 33.80 -51.23
C ARG A 136 -20.41 34.76 -51.85
N GLY A 137 -19.86 35.82 -52.44
CA GLY A 137 -20.31 36.34 -53.73
C GLY A 137 -21.24 37.55 -53.71
N SER A 138 -20.68 38.72 -53.99
CA SER A 138 -21.37 39.75 -54.79
C SER A 138 -20.35 40.47 -55.66
N LEU A 139 -20.23 40.02 -56.91
CA LEU A 139 -19.59 40.74 -58.01
C LEU A 139 -20.62 40.76 -59.15
N SER A 140 -21.20 41.92 -59.39
CA SER A 140 -21.92 42.26 -60.61
C SER A 140 -21.87 43.78 -60.80
N GLU A 141 -20.93 44.23 -61.63
CA GLU A 141 -21.15 45.10 -62.80
C GLU A 141 -19.92 45.00 -63.73
#